data_AF-A0A1G1WRN9-F1
#
_entry.id   AF-A0A1G1WRN9-F1
#
_cell.length_a   1.000
_cell.length_b   1.000
_cell.length_c   1.000
_cell.angle_alpha   90.00
_cell.angle_beta   90.00
_cell.angle_gamma   90.00
#
_symmetry.space_group_name_H-M   'P 1'
#
loop_
_entity.id
_entity.type
_entity.pdbx_description
1 polymer ?
#
loop_
_entity_poly.entity_id
_entity_poly.type
_entity_poly.pdbx_seq_one_letter_code
_entity_poly.pdbx_strand_id
1 'polypeptide(L)'
;MRVASRKEDMSPKGVLILSQQSDGDIVIQIVADDEYGSPNCVEFCTGAFGGGGGSPHTFEALNKLMEAIEMDNLENPSRAV
;
A
#
# COMPACT_ATOMS: atom_id res chain seq x y z
N MET A 1 12.67 -4.42 2.58
CA MET A 1 11.54 -3.47 2.54
C MET A 1 11.10 -3.35 1.10
N ARG A 2 9.86 -3.75 0.78
CA ARG A 2 9.26 -3.66 -0.56
C ARG A 2 8.23 -2.54 -0.52
N VAL A 3 8.17 -1.71 -1.56
CA VAL A 3 7.21 -0.61 -1.66
C VAL A 3 6.57 -0.65 -3.03
N ALA A 4 5.24 -0.58 -3.05
CA ALA A 4 4.45 -0.42 -4.26
C ALA A 4 3.55 0.81 -4.09
N SER A 5 3.67 1.79 -4.99
CA SER A 5 2.91 3.04 -4.96
C SER A 5 2.32 3.36 -6.33
N ARG A 6 1.15 4.00 -6.35
CA ARG A 6 0.59 4.57 -7.58
C ARG A 6 -0.30 5.76 -7.29
N LYS A 7 -0.46 6.63 -8.29
CA LYS A 7 -1.50 7.65 -8.31
C LYS A 7 -2.88 7.01 -8.31
N GLU A 8 -3.80 7.62 -7.60
CA GLU A 8 -5.22 7.30 -7.72
C GLU A 8 -5.82 7.95 -8.99
N ASP A 9 -7.06 7.62 -9.32
CA ASP A 9 -7.63 7.88 -10.65
C ASP A 9 -8.42 9.21 -10.75
N MET A 10 -8.79 9.82 -9.62
CA MET A 10 -9.79 10.90 -9.54
C MET A 10 -9.22 12.28 -9.18
N SER A 11 -7.97 12.38 -8.75
CA SER A 11 -7.32 13.63 -8.34
C SER A 11 -5.87 13.71 -8.81
N PRO A 12 -5.34 14.93 -9.03
CA PRO A 12 -3.97 15.13 -9.47
C PRO A 12 -2.89 14.75 -8.44
N LYS A 13 -3.22 14.72 -7.14
CA LYS A 13 -2.21 14.46 -6.07
C LYS A 13 -2.48 13.22 -5.23
N GLY A 14 -3.61 12.54 -5.40
CA GLY A 14 -3.93 11.38 -4.59
C GLY A 14 -2.98 10.20 -4.88
N VAL A 15 -2.49 9.54 -3.82
CA VAL A 15 -1.54 8.42 -3.93
C VAL A 15 -1.92 7.30 -2.97
N LEU A 16 -1.86 6.05 -3.47
CA LEU A 16 -1.88 4.83 -2.67
C LEU A 16 -0.45 4.29 -2.54
N ILE A 17 -0.03 3.97 -1.32
CA ILE A 17 1.29 3.39 -1.03
C ILE A 17 1.10 2.16 -0.16
N LEU A 18 1.69 1.04 -0.55
CA LEU A 18 1.83 -0.17 0.26
C LEU A 18 3.32 -0.37 0.58
N SER A 19 3.65 -0.46 1.86
CA SER A 19 5.01 -0.71 2.33
C SER A 19 5.07 -2.00 3.14
N GLN A 20 5.83 -2.98 2.65
CA GLN A 20 6.12 -4.22 3.37
C GLN A 20 7.40 -4.05 4.19
N GLN A 21 7.23 -4.11 5.52
CA GLN A 21 8.29 -4.01 6.52
C GLN A 21 9.13 -5.29 6.60
N SER A 22 10.21 -5.26 7.38
CA SER A 22 11.16 -6.39 7.46
C SER A 22 10.61 -7.64 8.15
N ASP A 23 9.63 -7.48 9.04
CA ASP A 23 8.87 -8.55 9.69
C ASP A 23 7.74 -9.10 8.80
N GLY A 24 7.51 -8.48 7.65
CA GLY A 24 6.48 -8.85 6.70
C GLY A 24 5.20 -8.03 6.85
N ASP A 25 5.08 -7.17 7.87
CA ASP A 25 3.91 -6.33 8.08
C ASP A 25 3.69 -5.41 6.88
N ILE A 26 2.42 -5.19 6.51
CA ILE A 26 2.08 -4.32 5.38
C ILE A 26 1.36 -3.09 5.90
N VAL A 27 1.95 -1.93 5.67
CA VAL A 27 1.34 -0.62 5.93
C VAL A 27 0.75 -0.08 4.64
N ILE A 28 -0.54 0.25 4.68
CA ILE A 28 -1.25 0.97 3.63
C ILE A 28 -1.27 2.44 4.01
N GLN A 29 -0.92 3.32 3.08
CA GLN A 29 -0.98 4.76 3.25
C GLN A 29 -1.76 5.37 2.07
N ILE A 30 -2.69 6.26 2.42
CA ILE A 30 -3.49 7.04 1.48
C ILE A 30 -3.11 8.50 1.65
N VAL A 31 -2.53 9.09 0.61
CA VAL A 31 -2.29 10.52 0.52
C VAL A 31 -3.47 11.11 -0.23
N ALA A 32 -4.30 11.90 0.46
CA ALA A 32 -5.43 12.58 -0.15
C ALA A 32 -4.99 13.87 -0.86
N ASP A 33 -5.72 14.27 -1.91
CA ASP A 33 -5.58 15.59 -2.54
C ASP A 33 -6.48 16.61 -1.85
N ASP A 34 -6.29 16.79 -0.54
CA ASP A 34 -6.91 17.85 0.24
C ASP A 34 -5.85 18.82 0.80
N GLU A 35 -6.30 19.99 1.25
CA GLU A 35 -5.41 21.03 1.81
C GLU A 35 -4.70 20.59 3.10
N TYR A 36 -5.19 19.53 3.75
CA TYR A 36 -4.64 19.04 5.01
C TYR A 36 -3.56 17.97 4.81
N GLY A 37 -3.47 17.37 3.61
CA GLY A 37 -2.35 16.59 3.08
C GLY A 37 -1.86 15.45 3.97
N SER A 38 -2.62 15.10 5.00
CA SER A 38 -2.17 14.22 6.06
C SER A 38 -2.39 12.78 5.62
N PRO A 39 -1.32 11.98 5.49
CA PRO A 39 -1.47 10.61 5.06
C PRO A 39 -2.23 9.82 6.13
N ASN A 40 -3.33 9.20 5.73
CA ASN A 40 -4.02 8.23 6.57
C ASN A 40 -3.37 6.86 6.35
N CYS A 41 -3.07 6.13 7.44
CA CYS A 41 -2.45 4.82 7.34
C CYS A 41 -3.15 3.76 8.19
N VAL A 42 -3.07 2.51 7.71
CA VAL A 42 -3.53 1.32 8.41
C VAL A 42 -2.46 0.24 8.24
N GLU A 43 -2.16 -0.49 9.31
CA GLU A 43 -1.14 -1.52 9.34
C GLU A 43 -1.77 -2.91 9.54
N PHE A 44 -1.29 -3.88 8.77
CA PHE A 44 -1.66 -5.29 8.87
C PHE A 44 -0.45 -6.10 9.32
N CYS A 45 -0.45 -6.46 10.60
CA CYS A 45 0.66 -7.18 11.19
C CYS A 45 0.65 -8.67 10.86
N THR A 46 1.84 -9.25 10.77
CA THR A 46 2.10 -10.68 10.74
C THR A 46 2.09 -11.24 12.17
N GLY A 47 1.58 -12.46 12.36
CA GLY A 47 1.37 -13.03 13.71
C GLY A 47 2.65 -13.44 14.47
N ALA A 48 3.84 -13.03 14.02
CA ALA A 48 5.12 -13.59 14.46
C ALA A 48 5.44 -13.37 15.95
N PHE A 49 4.77 -12.42 16.62
CA PHE A 49 5.07 -12.05 18.02
C PHE A 49 3.85 -11.97 18.95
N GLY A 50 2.75 -12.67 18.61
CA GLY A 50 1.59 -12.80 19.51
C GLY A 50 0.65 -11.59 19.57
N GLY A 51 0.88 -10.55 18.76
CA GLY A 51 -0.07 -9.47 18.45
C GLY A 51 -0.37 -9.43 16.95
N GLY A 52 -1.61 -9.13 16.56
CA GLY A 52 -2.01 -9.05 15.14
C GLY A 52 -2.09 -10.39 14.41
N GLY A 53 -1.95 -10.39 13.07
CA GLY A 53 -1.90 -11.62 12.27
C GLY A 53 -3.21 -12.36 12.02
N GLY A 54 -4.35 -11.85 12.51
CA GLY A 54 -5.66 -12.49 12.38
C GLY A 54 -6.32 -12.39 11.00
N SER A 55 -5.63 -11.84 9.99
CA SER A 55 -6.20 -11.53 8.68
C SER A 55 -5.41 -12.14 7.51
N PRO A 56 -5.25 -13.49 7.46
CA PRO A 56 -4.42 -14.14 6.45
C PRO A 56 -4.89 -13.89 5.01
N HIS A 57 -6.20 -13.87 4.77
CA HIS A 57 -6.76 -13.59 3.44
C HIS A 57 -6.57 -12.12 3.02
N THR A 58 -6.70 -11.19 3.95
CA THR A 58 -6.41 -9.77 3.69
C THR A 58 -4.93 -9.59 3.35
N PHE A 59 -4.04 -10.24 4.10
CA PHE A 59 -2.61 -10.17 3.87
C PHE A 59 -2.20 -10.73 2.49
N GLU A 60 -2.77 -11.88 2.10
CA GLU A 60 -2.58 -12.43 0.77
C GLU A 60 -3.06 -11.47 -0.32
N ALA A 61 -4.24 -10.86 -0.15
CA ALA A 61 -4.78 -9.88 -1.09
C ALA A 61 -3.90 -8.62 -1.20
N LEU A 62 -3.30 -8.16 -0.10
CA LEU A 62 -2.39 -7.03 -0.11
C LEU A 62 -1.11 -7.32 -0.88
N ASN A 63 -0.54 -8.52 -0.75
CA ASN A 63 0.62 -8.91 -1.57
C ASN A 63 0.27 -8.92 -3.06
N LYS A 64 -0.88 -9.48 -3.42
CA LYS A 64 -1.39 -9.46 -4.81
C LYS A 64 -1.65 -8.04 -5.31
N LEU A 65 -2.12 -7.14 -4.45
CA LEU A 65 -2.30 -5.73 -4.78
C LEU A 65 -0.95 -5.04 -5.06
N MET A 66 0.09 -5.32 -4.26
CA MET A 66 1.43 -4.79 -4.54
C MET A 66 1.96 -5.24 -5.90
N GLU A 67 1.79 -6.53 -6.23
CA GLU A 67 2.16 -7.07 -7.55
C GLU A 67 1.38 -6.38 -8.68
N ALA A 68 0.07 -6.18 -8.50
CA ALA A 68 -0.77 -5.48 -9.46
C ALA A 68 -0.32 -4.04 -9.68
N ILE A 69 0.01 -3.30 -8.61
CA ILE A 69 0.52 -1.92 -8.71
C ILE A 69 1.84 -1.88 -9.47
N GLU A 70 2.77 -2.80 -9.18
CA GLU A 70 4.05 -2.89 -9.88
C GLU A 70 3.85 -3.17 -11.37
N MET A 71 2.94 -4.08 -11.73
CA MET A 71 2.59 -4.36 -13.13
C MET A 71 1.94 -3.15 -13.81
N ASP A 72 0.94 -2.52 -13.19
CA ASP A 72 0.27 -1.31 -13.69
C ASP A 72 1.29 -0.19 -13.97
N ASN A 73 2.28 -0.01 -13.10
CA ASN A 73 3.32 1.00 -13.25
C ASN A 73 4.30 0.67 -14.38
N LEU A 74 4.61 -0.61 -14.59
CA LEU A 74 5.44 -1.06 -15.71
C LEU A 74 4.71 -0.84 -17.05
N GLU A 75 3.42 -1.14 -17.10
CA GLU A 75 2.58 -0.99 -18.30
C GLU A 75 2.25 0.49 -18.58
N ASN A 76 2.07 1.29 -17.53
CA ASN A 76 1.80 2.70 -17.62
C ASN A 76 2.61 3.53 -16.60
N PRO A 77 3.83 3.96 -16.97
CA PRO A 77 4.71 4.72 -16.08
C PRO A 77 4.14 6.06 -15.58
N SER A 78 3.09 6.61 -16.22
CA SER A 78 2.46 7.86 -15.75
C SER A 78 1.72 7.71 -14.41
N ARG A 79 1.38 6.47 -14.02
CA ARG A 79 0.74 6.12 -12.75
C ARG A 79 1.73 5.96 -11.61
N ALA A 80 3.00 5.74 -11.90
CA ALA A 80 4.03 5.59 -10.90
C ALA A 80 4.25 6.91 -10.13
N VAL A 81 4.68 6.77 -8.87
CA VAL A 81 5.02 7.86 -7.95
C VAL A 81 6.42 7.63 -7.41
#